data_AF-A0A1C6LY93-F1
#
_entry.id   AF-A0A1C6LY93-F1
#
_cell.length_a   1.000
_cell.length_b   1.000
_cell.length_c   1.000
_cell.angle_alpha   90.00
_cell.angle_beta   90.00
_cell.angle_gamma   90.00
#
_symmetry.space_group_name_H-M   'P 1'
#
loop_
_entity.id
_entity.type
_entity.pdbx_description
1 polymer ?
#
loop_
_entity_poly.entity_id
_entity_poly.type
_entity_poly.pdbx_seq_one_letter_code
_entity_poly.pdbx_strand_id
1 'polypeptide(L)' 'MSKEWTVAVAAAEAAALQKQVAEEDAHERFKAVRTEIEVGGRSARVVDTPEFHSWMTARHESDEAWGAWAMIMDAKPTS' A
#
# COMPACT_ATOMS: atom_id res chain seq x y z
N MET A 1 -3.97 -8.11 -28.79
CA MET A 1 -3.65 -8.19 -27.34
C MET A 1 -3.18 -9.59 -27.00
N SER A 2 -1.99 -9.73 -26.41
CA SER A 2 -1.45 -11.03 -25.98
C SER A 2 -2.19 -11.54 -24.74
N LYS A 3 -2.59 -12.82 -24.76
CA LYS A 3 -3.21 -13.51 -23.62
C LYS A 3 -2.31 -13.50 -22.38
N GLU A 4 -1.00 -13.64 -22.58
CA GLU A 4 -0.02 -13.68 -21.49
C GLU A 4 0.08 -12.34 -20.77
N TRP A 5 0.09 -11.25 -21.52
CA TRP A 5 0.09 -9.89 -20.96
C TRP A 5 -1.16 -9.63 -20.12
N THR A 6 -2.35 -10.00 -20.62
CA THR A 6 -3.61 -9.83 -19.88
C THR A 6 -3.62 -10.62 -18.57
N VAL A 7 -3.09 -11.85 -18.56
CA VAL A 7 -2.96 -12.66 -17.33
C VAL A 7 -1.99 -12.01 -16.34
N ALA A 8 -0.85 -11.50 -16.84
CA ALA A 8 0.14 -10.83 -15.99
C ALA A 8 -0.41 -9.55 -15.36
N VAL A 9 -1.14 -8.72 -16.11
CA VAL A 9 -1.80 -7.52 -15.59
C VAL A 9 -2.79 -7.88 -14.48
N ALA A 10 -3.67 -8.85 -14.71
CA ALA A 10 -4.68 -9.24 -13.72
C ALA A 10 -4.05 -9.80 -12.43
N ALA A 11 -2.96 -10.58 -12.55
CA ALA A 11 -2.25 -11.11 -11.39
C ALA A 11 -1.55 -10.00 -10.59
N ALA A 12 -0.91 -9.05 -11.26
CA ALA A 12 -0.26 -7.92 -10.60
C ALA A 12 -1.28 -6.98 -9.94
N GLU A 13 -2.44 -6.76 -10.59
CA GLU A 13 -3.53 -5.95 -10.03
C GLU A 13 -4.09 -6.58 -8.76
N ALA A 14 -4.36 -7.88 -8.77
CA ALA A 14 -4.82 -8.60 -7.60
C ALA A 14 -3.83 -8.53 -6.42
N ALA A 15 -2.52 -8.66 -6.71
CA ALA A 15 -1.48 -8.52 -5.70
C ALA A 15 -1.41 -7.09 -5.12
N ALA A 16 -1.48 -6.06 -5.97
CA ALA A 16 -1.47 -4.67 -5.54
C ALA A 16 -2.70 -4.31 -4.69
N LEU A 17 -3.89 -4.77 -5.10
CA LEU A 17 -5.12 -4.61 -4.32
C LEU A 17 -5.01 -5.28 -2.94
N GLN A 18 -4.43 -6.47 -2.86
CA GLN A 18 -4.21 -7.15 -1.58
C GLN A 18 -3.29 -6.33 -0.66
N LYS A 19 -2.22 -5.74 -1.19
CA LYS A 19 -1.31 -4.86 -0.44
C LYS A 19 -1.96 -3.56 -0.02
N GLN A 20 -2.78 -2.96 -0.89
CA GLN A 20 -3.55 -1.77 -0.56
C GLN A 20 -4.53 -2.01 0.59
N VAL A 21 -5.26 -3.13 0.59
CA VAL A 21 -6.16 -3.48 1.70
C VAL A 21 -5.37 -3.60 3.02
N ALA A 22 -4.18 -4.21 2.98
CA ALA A 22 -3.32 -4.30 4.15
C ALA A 22 -2.80 -2.93 4.63
N GLU A 23 -2.50 -2.01 3.70
CA GLU A 23 -2.16 -0.62 4.02
C GLU A 23 -3.34 0.11 4.68
N GLU A 24 -4.55 -0.02 4.13
CA GLU A 24 -5.78 0.59 4.67
C GLU A 24 -6.05 0.12 6.11
N ASP A 25 -5.95 -1.19 6.36
CA ASP A 25 -6.08 -1.77 7.70
C ASP A 25 -5.02 -1.23 8.68
N ALA A 26 -3.77 -1.12 8.23
CA ALA A 26 -2.69 -0.57 9.06
C ALA A 26 -2.89 0.93 9.33
N HIS A 27 -3.39 1.68 8.34
CA HIS A 27 -3.69 3.10 8.46
C HIS A 27 -4.81 3.36 9.46
N GLU A 28 -5.87 2.55 9.47
CA GLU A 28 -6.96 2.68 10.45
C GLU A 28 -6.46 2.43 11.89
N ARG A 29 -5.60 1.43 12.09
CA ARG A 29 -4.93 1.20 13.40
C ARG A 29 -4.08 2.40 13.81
N PHE A 30 -3.29 2.93 12.89
CA PHE A 30 -2.47 4.12 13.13
C PHE A 30 -3.33 5.35 13.48
N LYS A 31 -4.44 5.58 12.78
CA LYS A 31 -5.35 6.70 13.08
C LYS A 31 -5.92 6.64 14.49
N ALA A 32 -6.28 5.45 14.97
CA ALA A 32 -6.77 5.26 16.33
C ALA A 32 -5.71 5.69 17.35
N VAL A 33 -4.48 5.18 17.23
CA VAL A 33 -3.36 5.51 18.12
C VAL A 33 -2.97 6.99 18.02
N ARG A 34 -2.92 7.56 16.82
CA ARG A 34 -2.64 8.99 16.62
C ARG A 34 -3.64 9.85 17.38
N THR A 35 -4.93 9.53 17.29
CA THR A 35 -6.00 10.28 17.97
C THR A 35 -5.81 10.27 19.49
N GLU A 36 -5.47 9.12 20.08
CA GLU A 36 -5.20 9.01 21.52
C GLU A 36 -3.97 9.84 21.96
N ILE A 37 -2.91 9.85 21.14
CA ILE A 37 -1.68 10.60 21.41
C ILE A 37 -1.92 12.12 21.29
N GLU A 38 -2.69 12.54 20.28
CA GLU A 38 -3.04 13.94 20.04
C GLU A 38 -3.92 14.50 21.17
N VAL A 39 -4.92 13.74 21.64
CA VAL A 39 -5.71 14.10 22.84
C VAL A 39 -4.82 14.25 24.07
N GLY A 40 -3.75 13.46 24.15
CA GLY A 40 -2.74 13.56 25.21
C GLY A 40 -1.73 14.71 25.06
N GLY A 41 -1.84 15.56 24.03
CA GLY A 41 -0.92 16.67 23.76
C GLY A 41 0.50 16.25 23.36
N ARG A 42 0.68 15.03 22.86
CA ARG A 42 1.99 14.42 22.57
C ARG A 42 2.22 14.16 21.07
N SER A 43 1.65 14.99 20.19
CA SER A 43 1.65 14.77 18.73
C SER A 43 3.03 14.47 18.11
N ALA A 44 4.13 15.00 18.69
CA ALA A 44 5.48 14.70 18.22
C ALA A 44 5.87 13.20 18.35
N ARG A 45 5.22 12.45 19.25
CA ARG A 45 5.50 11.01 19.49
C ARG A 45 4.77 10.08 18.53
N VAL A 46 3.90 10.61 17.67
CA VAL A 46 3.09 9.81 16.74
C VAL A 46 3.96 9.02 15.76
N VAL A 47 5.11 9.57 15.37
CA VAL A 47 6.04 8.91 14.41
C VAL A 47 6.89 7.81 15.03
N ASP A 48 6.95 7.73 16.37
CA ASP A 48 7.72 6.72 17.09
C ASP A 48 6.86 5.50 17.45
N THR A 49 5.59 5.47 17.03
CA THR A 49 4.69 4.38 17.40
C THR A 49 4.90 3.15 16.50
N PRO A 50 4.72 1.94 17.05
CA PRO A 50 4.70 0.72 16.24
C PRO A 50 3.68 0.79 15.09
N GLU A 51 2.54 1.42 15.32
CA GLU A 51 1.46 1.54 14.33
C GLU A 51 1.85 2.46 13.17
N PHE A 52 2.58 3.55 13.43
CA PHE A 52 3.12 4.39 12.36
C PHE A 52 4.11 3.60 11.50
N HIS A 53 5.05 2.90 12.13
CA HIS A 53 6.03 2.08 11.39
C HIS A 53 5.37 0.94 10.62
N SER A 54 4.36 0.30 11.19
CA SER A 54 3.58 -0.74 10.51
C SER A 54 2.85 -0.19 9.29
N TRP A 55 2.21 0.98 9.41
CA TRP A 55 1.56 1.63 8.27
C TRP A 55 2.56 2.04 7.20
N MET A 56 3.69 2.66 7.56
CA MET A 56 4.72 3.04 6.60
C MET A 56 5.33 1.84 5.86
N THR A 57 5.47 0.69 6.54
CA THR A 57 5.89 -0.57 5.90
C THR A 57 4.85 -1.06 4.91
N ALA A 58 3.58 -1.13 5.31
CA ALA A 58 2.49 -1.56 4.43
C ALA A 58 2.33 -0.64 3.21
N ARG A 59 2.49 0.68 3.42
CA ARG A 59 2.51 1.68 2.35
C ARG A 59 3.63 1.45 1.35
N HIS A 60 4.85 1.19 1.82
CA HIS A 60 5.97 0.88 0.93
C HIS A 60 5.71 -0.38 0.09
N GLU A 61 5.16 -1.44 0.69
CA GLU A 61 4.79 -2.67 -0.03
C GLU A 61 3.66 -2.45 -1.05
N SER A 62 2.69 -1.60 -0.71
CA SER A 62 1.58 -1.19 -1.58
C SER A 62 2.10 -0.40 -2.79
N ASP A 63 2.96 0.60 -2.54
CA ASP A 63 3.61 1.40 -3.59
C ASP A 63 4.47 0.52 -4.52
N GLU A 64 5.23 -0.43 -3.97
CA GLU A 64 6.04 -1.36 -4.77
C GLU A 64 5.17 -2.25 -5.67
N ALA A 65 4.06 -2.78 -5.15
CA ALA A 65 3.14 -3.63 -5.90
C ALA A 65 2.43 -2.86 -7.03
N TRP A 66 1.98 -1.62 -6.76
CA TRP A 66 1.41 -0.75 -7.79
C TRP A 66 2.45 -0.31 -8.82
N GLY A 67 3.70 -0.10 -8.40
CA GLY A 67 4.82 0.14 -9.29
C GLY A 67 5.06 -1.03 -10.26
N ALA A 68 5.05 -2.26 -9.75
CA ALA A 68 5.18 -3.46 -10.57
C ALA A 68 4.02 -3.61 -11.58
N TRP A 69 2.78 -3.35 -11.16
CA TRP A 69 1.62 -3.32 -12.05
C TRP A 69 1.78 -2.26 -13.16
N ALA A 70 2.23 -1.06 -12.81
CA ALA A 70 2.45 0.02 -13.77
C ALA A 70 3.50 -0.36 -14.84
N MET A 71 4.59 -1.03 -14.45
CA MET A 71 5.60 -1.53 -15.39
C MET A 71 5.04 -2.55 -16.39
N ILE A 72 4.14 -3.44 -15.95
CA ILE A 72 3.48 -4.41 -16.85
C ILE A 72 2.52 -3.68 -17.79
N MET A 73 1.79 -2.69 -17.29
CA MET A 73 0.89 -1.87 -18.09
C MET A 73 1.64 -1.05 -19.16
N ASP A 74 2.81 -0.51 -18.83
CA ASP A 74 3.68 0.21 -19.78
C ASP A 74 4.24 -0.73 -20.85
N ALA A 75 4.60 -1.96 -20.47
CA ALA A 75 5.04 -3.01 -21.38
C ALA A 75 3.91 -3.62 -22.25
N LYS A 76 2.78 -2.92 -22.40
CA LYS A 76 1.65 -3.37 -23.21
C LYS A 76 2.12 -3.65 -24.65
N PRO A 77 1.89 -4.87 -25.17
CA PRO A 77 2.25 -5.20 -26.54
C PRO A 77 1.49 -4.29 -27.51
N THR A 78 2.23 -3.51 -28.30
CA THR A 78 1.70 -2.83 -29.49
C THR A 78 1.42 -3.91 -30.54
N SER A 79 0.15 -4.29 -30.68
CA SER A 79 -0.34 -5.04 -31.85
C SER A 79 -0.22 -4.20 -33.11
#